data_AF-A0A662GK99-F1
#
_entry.id   AF-A0A662GK99-F1
#
_cell.length_a   1.000
_cell.length_b   1.000
_cell.length_c   1.000
_cell.angle_alpha   90.00
_cell.angle_beta   90.00
_cell.angle_gamma   90.00
#
_symmetry.space_group_name_H-M   'P 1'
#
loop_
_entity.id
_entity.type
_entity.pdbx_description
1 polymer ?
#
loop_
_entity_poly.entity_id
_entity_poly.type
_entity_poly.pdbx_seq_one_letter_code
_entity_poly.pdbx_strand_id
1 'polypeptide(L)'
;RLKDLLNFTIEKIDTDTKTIIAKFHSFSLIPGTSKLHWVPYGDLAINARVIMPDGSLRTGLVELLAQQLTVGEYVQLERYGFGRVDDNEGEVIIFAYAHP
;
A
#
# COMPACT_ATOMS: atom_id res chain seq x y z
N ARG A 1 -14.51 0.03 0.03
CA ARG A 1 -14.08 0.75 1.27
C ARG A 1 -12.57 0.72 1.40
N LEU A 2 -11.98 1.83 1.80
CA LEU A 2 -10.58 1.90 2.21
C LEU A 2 -10.47 1.26 3.60
N LYS A 3 -9.53 0.34 3.79
CA LYS A 3 -9.35 -0.37 5.06
C LYS A 3 -9.16 0.65 6.18
N ASP A 4 -9.95 0.47 7.25
CA ASP A 4 -9.93 1.24 8.49
C ASP A 4 -10.03 2.77 8.35
N LEU A 5 -10.54 3.25 7.21
CA LEU A 5 -10.77 4.68 6.95
C LEU A 5 -12.23 4.99 6.63
N LEU A 6 -12.70 4.69 5.40
CA LEU A 6 -14.01 5.14 4.92
C LEU A 6 -14.56 4.31 3.76
N ASN A 7 -15.87 4.46 3.52
CA ASN A 7 -16.52 4.01 2.30
C ASN A 7 -16.52 5.14 1.26
N PHE A 8 -16.36 4.75 0.00
CA PHE A 8 -16.40 5.65 -1.15
C PHE A 8 -17.12 4.98 -2.32
N THR A 9 -17.64 5.81 -3.23
CA THR A 9 -18.21 5.39 -4.52
C THR A 9 -17.35 5.95 -5.64
N ILE A 10 -17.12 5.15 -6.68
CA ILE A 10 -16.39 5.59 -7.87
C ILE A 10 -17.34 6.42 -8.73
N GLU A 11 -16.91 7.62 -9.11
CA GLU A 11 -17.67 8.52 -9.99
C GLU A 11 -17.15 8.44 -11.43
N LYS A 12 -15.82 8.38 -11.60
CA LYS A 12 -15.18 8.28 -12.92
C LYS A 12 -13.92 7.45 -12.85
N ILE A 13 -13.69 6.64 -13.88
CA ILE A 13 -12.42 5.97 -14.15
C ILE A 13 -11.88 6.56 -15.45
N ASP A 14 -10.67 7.11 -15.41
CA ASP A 14 -9.99 7.69 -16.54
C ASP A 14 -8.76 6.83 -16.86
N THR A 15 -8.86 6.02 -17.93
CA THR A 15 -7.83 5.04 -18.29
C THR A 15 -6.60 5.69 -18.93
N ASP A 16 -6.78 6.84 -19.59
CA ASP A 16 -5.72 7.55 -20.28
C ASP A 16 -4.77 8.20 -19.26
N THR A 17 -5.34 8.82 -18.23
CA THR A 17 -4.59 9.44 -17.12
C THR A 17 -4.32 8.49 -15.96
N LYS A 18 -4.82 7.25 -16.03
CA LYS A 18 -4.75 6.24 -14.94
C LYS A 18 -5.28 6.76 -13.59
N THR A 19 -6.32 7.59 -13.63
CA THR A 19 -6.85 8.26 -12.44
C THR A 19 -8.27 7.76 -12.14
N ILE A 20 -8.59 7.63 -10.85
CA ILE A 20 -9.94 7.29 -10.37
C ILE A 20 -10.45 8.48 -9.55
N ILE A 21 -11.61 9.02 -9.95
CA ILE A 21 -12.33 10.03 -9.17
C ILE A 21 -13.41 9.31 -8.36
N ALA A 22 -13.38 9.53 -7.06
CA ALA A 22 -14.28 8.90 -6.11
C ALA A 22 -14.83 9.91 -5.13
N LYS A 23 -16.01 9.64 -4.59
CA LYS A 23 -16.70 10.46 -3.62
C LYS A 23 -16.85 9.73 -2.30
N PHE A 24 -16.66 10.46 -1.21
CA PHE A 24 -16.95 9.97 0.14
C PHE A 24 -18.42 9.53 0.25
N HIS A 25 -18.64 8.36 0.85
CA HIS A 25 -19.97 7.83 1.10
C HIS A 25 -20.32 7.88 2.59
N SER A 26 -19.53 7.22 3.45
CA SER A 26 -19.78 7.17 4.90
C SER A 26 -18.59 6.60 5.67
N PHE A 27 -18.56 6.83 6.99
CA PHE A 27 -17.64 6.14 7.92
C PHE A 27 -18.21 4.83 8.48
N SER A 28 -19.54 4.64 8.45
CA SER A 28 -20.21 3.48 9.02
C SER A 28 -19.81 2.18 8.34
N LEU A 29 -19.70 1.07 9.09
CA LEU A 29 -19.44 -0.23 8.49
C LEU A 29 -20.67 -0.70 7.69
N ILE A 30 -20.49 -0.95 6.39
CA ILE A 30 -21.52 -1.50 5.51
C ILE A 30 -21.17 -2.97 5.21
N PRO A 31 -21.94 -3.94 5.73
CA PRO A 31 -21.73 -5.36 5.45
C PRO A 31 -21.69 -5.64 3.94
N GLY A 32 -20.84 -6.59 3.53
CA GLY A 32 -20.70 -6.97 2.11
C GLY A 32 -19.86 -6.01 1.25
N THR A 33 -19.38 -4.88 1.79
CA THR A 33 -18.56 -3.94 1.00
C THR A 33 -17.11 -4.43 0.85
N SER A 34 -16.64 -4.56 -0.39
CA SER A 34 -15.25 -4.89 -0.73
C SER A 34 -14.26 -3.93 -0.07
N LYS A 35 -13.24 -4.49 0.57
CA LYS A 35 -12.15 -3.76 1.22
C LYS A 35 -11.01 -3.52 0.21
N LEU A 36 -10.23 -2.46 0.37
CA LEU A 36 -8.97 -2.16 -0.33
C LEU A 36 -7.93 -1.66 0.70
N HIS A 37 -6.67 -2.12 0.61
CA HIS A 37 -5.59 -1.41 1.31
C HIS A 37 -5.33 -0.09 0.60
N TRP A 38 -4.69 0.86 1.27
CA TRP A 38 -4.40 2.16 0.69
C TRP A 38 -3.21 2.78 1.40
N VAL A 39 -2.60 3.75 0.73
CA VAL A 39 -1.57 4.60 1.27
C VAL A 39 -1.97 6.04 0.91
N PRO A 40 -1.80 7.02 1.80
CA PRO A 40 -1.91 8.43 1.43
C PRO A 40 -0.98 8.77 0.25
N TYR A 41 -1.30 9.81 -0.52
CA TYR A 41 -0.38 10.34 -1.53
C TYR A 41 0.45 11.50 -0.97
N GLY A 42 1.60 11.79 -1.58
CA GLY A 42 2.47 12.91 -1.21
C GLY A 42 3.33 12.61 0.02
N ASP A 43 3.53 13.61 0.88
CA ASP A 43 4.48 13.59 2.01
C ASP A 43 4.17 12.54 3.10
N LEU A 44 3.01 11.88 3.02
CA LEU A 44 2.59 10.81 3.94
C LEU A 44 2.87 9.40 3.38
N ALA A 45 3.67 9.31 2.32
CA ALA A 45 4.15 8.06 1.75
C ALA A 45 5.64 8.11 1.40
N ILE A 46 6.28 6.95 1.41
CA ILE A 46 7.66 6.77 0.95
C ILE A 46 7.72 5.74 -0.17
N ASN A 47 8.80 5.78 -0.96
CA ASN A 47 8.99 4.84 -2.04
C ASN A 47 9.30 3.44 -1.49
N ALA A 48 8.69 2.43 -2.08
CA ALA A 48 8.94 1.04 -1.72
C ALA A 48 9.38 0.23 -2.93
N ARG A 49 10.25 -0.73 -2.66
CA ARG A 49 10.64 -1.77 -3.62
C ARG A 49 10.46 -3.13 -2.98
N VAL A 50 9.96 -4.10 -3.75
CA VAL A 50 9.82 -5.49 -3.31
C VAL A 50 10.60 -6.39 -4.25
N ILE A 51 11.61 -7.07 -3.72
CA ILE A 51 12.35 -8.12 -4.41
C ILE A 51 11.52 -9.40 -4.33
N MET A 52 11.08 -9.89 -5.48
CA MET A 52 10.28 -11.10 -5.60
C MET A 52 11.18 -12.35 -5.65
N PRO A 53 10.64 -13.56 -5.36
CA PRO A 53 11.45 -14.79 -5.37
C PRO A 53 12.04 -15.17 -6.74
N ASP A 54 11.45 -14.66 -7.83
CA ASP A 54 11.95 -14.81 -9.20
C ASP A 54 13.06 -13.79 -9.56
N GLY A 55 13.49 -12.99 -8.59
CA GLY A 55 14.47 -11.90 -8.76
C GLY A 55 13.89 -10.63 -9.37
N SER A 56 12.60 -10.60 -9.72
CA SER A 56 11.97 -9.38 -10.23
C SER A 56 11.78 -8.32 -9.14
N LEU A 57 11.78 -7.05 -9.54
CA LEU A 57 11.58 -5.92 -8.64
C LEU A 57 10.21 -5.30 -8.90
N ARG A 58 9.40 -5.16 -7.86
CA ARG A 58 8.17 -4.36 -7.91
C ARG A 58 8.35 -3.05 -7.20
N THR A 59 7.87 -1.96 -7.79
CA THR A 59 7.94 -0.62 -7.21
C THR A 59 6.56 -0.14 -6.79
N GLY A 60 6.50 0.68 -5.75
CA GLY A 60 5.26 1.24 -5.24
C GLY A 60 5.49 2.24 -4.13
N LEU A 61 4.45 2.46 -3.34
CA LEU A 61 4.47 3.34 -2.17
C LEU A 61 4.08 2.54 -0.93
N VAL A 62 4.62 2.95 0.22
CA VAL A 62 4.17 2.51 1.55
C VAL A 62 3.93 3.73 2.43
N GLU A 63 3.21 3.54 3.54
CA GLU A 63 2.94 4.62 4.48
C GLU A 63 4.22 5.19 5.10
N LEU A 64 4.20 6.49 5.41
CA LEU A 64 5.36 7.20 5.98
C LEU A 64 5.93 6.52 7.24
N LEU A 65 5.09 5.86 8.05
CA LEU A 65 5.52 5.14 9.25
C LEU A 65 6.50 4.00 8.95
N ALA A 66 6.49 3.45 7.73
CA ALA A 66 7.43 2.41 7.32
C ALA A 66 8.90 2.86 7.40
N GLN A 67 9.18 4.18 7.39
CA GLN A 67 10.54 4.69 7.60
C GLN A 67 11.15 4.27 8.95
N GLN A 68 10.31 3.90 9.93
CA GLN A 68 10.74 3.50 11.26
C GLN A 68 11.08 2.00 11.36
N LEU A 69 10.78 1.22 10.31
CA LEU A 69 11.03 -0.22 10.31
C LEU A 69 12.53 -0.49 10.27
N THR A 70 12.94 -1.54 10.99
CA THR A 70 14.36 -1.90 11.10
C THR A 70 14.75 -2.94 10.06
N VAL A 71 15.98 -2.85 9.54
CA VAL A 71 16.52 -3.88 8.62
C VAL A 71 16.52 -5.24 9.32
N GLY A 72 15.99 -6.26 8.65
CA GLY A 72 15.80 -7.60 9.20
C GLY A 72 14.41 -7.85 9.78
N GLU A 73 13.60 -6.82 10.00
CA GLU A 73 12.24 -6.96 10.51
C GLU A 73 11.30 -7.62 9.50
N TYR A 74 10.37 -8.44 9.97
CA TYR A 74 9.34 -9.06 9.14
C TYR A 74 8.02 -8.34 9.33
N VAL A 75 7.43 -7.89 8.22
CA VAL A 75 6.17 -7.15 8.20
C VAL A 75 5.17 -7.78 7.23
N GLN A 76 3.89 -7.53 7.48
CA GLN A 76 2.83 -7.88 6.56
C GLN A 76 2.43 -6.65 5.74
N LEU A 77 2.67 -6.70 4.43
CA LEU A 77 2.10 -5.76 3.47
C LEU A 77 0.65 -6.20 3.21
N GLU A 78 -0.30 -5.51 3.83
CA GLU A 78 -1.68 -6.00 3.90
C GLU A 78 -2.30 -6.26 2.52
N ARG A 79 -2.82 -7.48 2.34
CA ARG A 79 -3.39 -7.98 1.06
C ARG A 79 -2.40 -7.99 -0.10
N TYR A 80 -1.10 -8.00 0.19
CA TYR A 80 -0.02 -8.22 -0.76
C TYR A 80 0.82 -9.44 -0.35
N GLY A 81 1.27 -9.49 0.90
CA GLY A 81 1.99 -10.63 1.49
C GLY A 81 2.95 -10.21 2.59
N PHE A 82 3.73 -11.17 3.08
CA PHE A 82 4.78 -10.95 4.07
C PHE A 82 6.13 -10.67 3.40
N GLY A 83 6.92 -9.81 4.02
CA GLY A 83 8.27 -9.50 3.56
C GLY A 83 9.21 -9.14 4.70
N ARG A 84 10.51 -9.37 4.50
CA ARG A 84 11.59 -8.91 5.38
C ARG A 84 12.10 -7.56 4.88
N VAL A 85 12.32 -6.60 5.76
CA VAL A 85 13.03 -5.37 5.43
C VAL A 85 14.47 -5.72 5.08
N ASP A 86 14.83 -5.53 3.82
CA ASP A 86 16.17 -5.77 3.31
C ASP A 86 17.05 -4.53 3.46
N ASP A 87 16.48 -3.36 3.23
CA ASP A 87 17.13 -2.06 3.41
C ASP A 87 16.11 -0.96 3.69
N ASN A 88 16.51 0.12 4.37
CA ASN A 88 15.66 1.27 4.67
C ASN A 88 16.49 2.55 4.85
N GLU A 89 16.41 3.45 3.86
CA GLU A 89 17.11 4.73 3.83
C GLU A 89 16.21 5.91 4.29
N GLY A 90 15.02 5.62 4.83
CA GLY A 90 14.04 6.61 5.29
C GLY A 90 13.13 7.12 4.15
N GLU A 91 13.68 7.49 3.00
CA GLU A 91 12.88 7.91 1.82
C GLU A 91 12.53 6.74 0.89
N VAL A 92 13.32 5.67 0.96
CA VAL A 92 13.15 4.44 0.18
C VAL A 92 13.34 3.24 1.11
N ILE A 93 12.40 2.30 1.05
CA ILE A 93 12.48 1.03 1.77
C ILE A 93 12.41 -0.15 0.79
N ILE A 94 13.22 -1.17 1.05
CA ILE A 94 13.33 -2.37 0.24
C ILE A 94 12.89 -3.57 1.08
N PHE A 95 11.97 -4.37 0.53
CA PHE A 95 11.51 -5.61 1.11
C PHE A 95 11.94 -6.80 0.27
N ALA A 96 12.39 -7.87 0.92
CA ALA A 96 12.47 -9.20 0.31
C ALA A 96 11.15 -9.94 0.56
N TYR A 97 10.45 -10.33 -0.50
CA TYR A 97 9.16 -11.02 -0.40
C TYR A 97 9.34 -12.44 0.16
N ALA A 98 8.52 -12.81 1.14
CA ALA A 98 8.52 -14.14 1.75
C ALA A 98 7.43 -15.03 1.16
N HIS A 99 6.17 -14.70 1.41
CA HIS A 99 5.00 -15.45 0.94
C HIS A 99 3.72 -14.60 1.00
N PRO A 100 2.63 -15.04 0.36
CA PRO A 100 1.32 -14.37 0.44
C PRO A 100 0.75 -14.26 1.86
#